data_AF-A0A9D5LGZ6-F1
#
_entry.id   AF-A0A9D5LGZ6-F1
#
_cell.length_a   1.000
_cell.length_b   1.000
_cell.length_c   1.000
_cell.angle_alpha   90.00
_cell.angle_beta   90.00
_cell.angle_gamma   90.00
#
_symmetry.space_group_name_H-M   'P 1'
#
loop_
_entity.id
_entity.type
_entity.pdbx_description
1 polymer ?
#
loop_
_entity_poly.entity_id
_entity_poly.type
_entity_poly.pdbx_seq_one_letter_code
_entity_poly.pdbx_strand_id
1 'polypeptide(L)'
;METNNYTLNDVRRAVNVLENHNHTRDYQALEEVLPLVLVILKSQVKKTYLSEGSNKFYAPIWVDTLLERLSTDEHPLSDEEYQAFRTDVEKLSINDYKIADDDLFGYIPVFTSIEGITEVILSLKHYFGFL
;
A
#
# COMPACT_ATOMS: atom_id res chain seq x y z
N MET A 1 19.90 2.13 -22.18
CA MET A 1 19.33 1.26 -21.13
C MET A 1 18.24 2.08 -20.47
N GLU A 2 16.99 1.72 -20.70
CA GLU A 2 15.84 2.43 -20.14
C GLU A 2 15.79 2.20 -18.63
N THR A 3 15.90 3.30 -17.89
CA THR A 3 15.71 3.39 -16.44
C THR A 3 14.22 3.24 -16.13
N ASN A 4 13.82 2.05 -15.68
CA ASN A 4 12.51 1.83 -15.06
C ASN A 4 12.55 2.39 -13.63
N ASN A 5 12.40 3.71 -13.51
CA ASN A 5 12.23 4.44 -12.26
C ASN A 5 10.73 4.57 -11.97
N TYR A 6 10.18 3.59 -11.27
CA TYR A 6 8.84 3.70 -10.72
C TYR A 6 8.90 4.65 -9.49
N THR A 7 8.28 5.83 -9.61
CA THR A 7 8.33 7.03 -8.74
C THR A 7 6.95 7.71 -8.72
N LEU A 8 6.79 8.96 -8.23
CA LEU A 8 5.54 9.76 -8.29
C LEU A 8 4.80 9.71 -9.66
N ASN A 9 5.52 9.38 -10.72
CA ASN A 9 4.99 9.06 -12.03
C ASN A 9 4.00 7.89 -12.03
N ASP A 10 4.03 6.94 -11.10
CA ASP A 10 3.13 5.78 -11.11
C ASP A 10 1.81 6.04 -10.42
N VAL A 11 1.83 6.83 -9.34
CA VAL A 11 0.61 7.35 -8.73
C VAL A 11 -0.03 8.39 -9.65
N ARG A 12 0.77 9.26 -10.28
CA ARG A 12 0.27 10.16 -11.33
C ARG A 12 -0.17 9.41 -12.58
N ARG A 13 0.50 8.33 -12.98
CA ARG A 13 0.07 7.44 -14.07
C ARG A 13 -1.22 6.75 -13.67
N ALA A 14 -1.40 6.34 -12.42
CA ALA A 14 -2.65 5.78 -11.94
C ALA A 14 -3.80 6.77 -12.00
N VAL A 15 -3.60 7.99 -11.48
CA VAL A 15 -4.57 9.09 -11.56
C VAL A 15 -4.86 9.45 -13.02
N ASN A 16 -3.83 9.61 -13.85
CA ASN A 16 -3.93 9.95 -15.26
C ASN A 16 -4.62 8.83 -16.07
N VAL A 17 -4.31 7.57 -15.78
CA VAL A 17 -4.98 6.39 -16.36
C VAL A 17 -6.45 6.39 -15.94
N LEU A 18 -6.78 6.65 -14.68
CA LEU A 18 -8.17 6.73 -14.20
C LEU A 18 -8.95 7.89 -14.83
N GLU A 19 -8.37 9.10 -14.85
CA GLU A 19 -8.97 10.31 -15.41
C GLU A 19 -9.15 10.23 -16.93
N ASN A 20 -8.17 9.64 -17.63
CA ASN A 20 -8.20 9.50 -19.07
C ASN A 20 -8.73 8.15 -19.55
N HIS A 21 -9.10 7.21 -18.68
CA HIS A 21 -9.59 5.90 -19.09
C HIS A 21 -10.79 6.00 -20.05
N ASN A 22 -11.70 6.95 -19.78
CA ASN A 22 -12.85 7.22 -20.63
C ASN A 22 -12.46 7.69 -22.05
N HIS A 23 -11.23 8.18 -22.24
CA HIS A 23 -10.68 8.67 -23.50
C HIS A 23 -9.69 7.67 -24.14
N THR A 24 -8.80 7.05 -23.37
CA THR A 24 -7.74 6.16 -23.85
C THR A 24 -8.15 4.69 -23.90
N ARG A 25 -9.07 4.26 -23.03
CA ARG A 25 -9.48 2.86 -22.83
C ARG A 25 -8.28 1.92 -22.62
N ASP A 26 -7.23 2.40 -21.98
CA ASP A 26 -6.06 1.59 -21.64
C ASP A 26 -6.36 0.74 -20.39
N TYR A 27 -6.98 -0.42 -20.62
CA TYR A 27 -7.36 -1.36 -19.58
C TYR A 27 -6.15 -2.03 -18.92
N GLN A 28 -5.03 -2.16 -19.64
CA GLN A 28 -3.83 -2.79 -19.12
C GLN A 28 -3.16 -1.90 -18.07
N ALA A 29 -2.98 -0.61 -18.38
CA ALA A 29 -2.45 0.33 -17.40
C ALA A 29 -3.40 0.52 -16.19
N LEU A 30 -4.71 0.35 -16.39
CA LEU A 30 -5.69 0.38 -15.31
C LEU A 30 -5.54 -0.83 -14.38
N GLU A 31 -5.36 -2.03 -14.92
CA GLU A 31 -5.12 -3.26 -14.14
C GLU A 31 -3.83 -3.18 -13.30
N GLU A 32 -2.77 -2.57 -13.83
CA GLU A 32 -1.47 -2.43 -13.14
C GLU A 32 -1.56 -1.58 -11.85
N VAL A 33 -2.41 -0.55 -11.85
CA VAL A 33 -2.45 0.45 -10.77
C VAL A 33 -3.63 0.27 -9.80
N LEU A 34 -4.71 -0.36 -10.27
CA LEU A 34 -5.96 -0.48 -9.53
C LEU A 34 -5.82 -1.17 -8.16
N PRO A 35 -5.05 -2.27 -8.00
CA PRO A 35 -4.91 -2.94 -6.70
C PRO A 35 -4.36 -2.01 -5.61
N LEU A 36 -3.29 -1.27 -5.92
CA LEU A 36 -2.66 -0.36 -4.96
C LEU A 36 -3.56 0.83 -4.62
N VAL A 37 -4.18 1.44 -5.62
CA VAL A 37 -5.09 2.58 -5.42
C VAL A 37 -6.25 2.21 -4.50
N LEU A 38 -6.85 1.03 -4.71
CA LEU A 38 -7.95 0.55 -3.86
C LEU A 38 -7.52 0.32 -2.41
N VAL A 39 -6.31 -0.21 -2.17
CA VAL A 39 -5.76 -0.39 -0.82
C VAL A 39 -5.52 0.95 -0.14
N ILE A 40 -4.94 1.93 -0.83
CA ILE A 40 -4.71 3.28 -0.30
C ILE A 40 -6.04 3.94 0.09
N LEU A 41 -7.06 3.89 -0.77
CA LEU A 41 -8.38 4.45 -0.49
C LEU A 41 -9.04 3.78 0.73
N LYS A 42 -9.01 2.44 0.81
CA LYS A 42 -9.53 1.68 1.96
C LYS A 42 -8.82 2.05 3.27
N SER A 43 -7.50 2.24 3.23
CA SER A 43 -6.69 2.67 4.37
C SER A 43 -7.12 4.04 4.90
N GLN A 44 -7.30 5.02 4.02
CA GLN A 44 -7.72 6.38 4.39
C GLN A 44 -9.15 6.42 4.98
N VAL A 45 -10.07 5.62 4.42
CA VAL A 45 -11.44 5.49 4.97
C VAL A 45 -11.41 4.88 6.38
N LYS A 46 -10.59 3.85 6.62
CA LYS A 46 -10.43 3.24 7.96
C LYS A 46 -9.82 4.18 8.99
N LYS A 47 -8.85 5.03 8.60
CA LYS A 47 -8.31 6.07 9.50
C LYS A 47 -9.41 7.04 9.99
N THR A 48 -10.43 7.27 9.16
CA THR A 48 -11.56 8.16 9.48
C THR A 48 -12.65 7.47 10.29
N TYR A 49 -12.80 6.14 10.14
CA TYR A 49 -13.80 5.33 10.83
C TYR A 49 -13.14 4.07 11.41
N LEU A 50 -12.79 4.10 12.69
CA LEU A 50 -12.42 2.89 13.43
C LEU A 50 -13.67 2.01 13.52
N SER A 51 -13.79 1.00 12.66
CA SER A 51 -14.96 0.11 12.68
C SER A 51 -14.94 -0.78 13.92
N GLU A 52 -15.92 -0.59 14.80
CA GLU A 52 -16.20 -1.53 15.89
C GLU A 52 -16.56 -2.90 15.30
N GLY A 53 -15.88 -3.96 15.75
CA GLY A 53 -16.15 -5.36 15.36
C GLY A 53 -15.17 -6.01 14.39
N SER A 54 -14.16 -5.28 13.88
CA SER A 54 -13.05 -5.88 13.12
C SER A 54 -11.97 -6.46 14.03
N ASN A 55 -11.35 -7.58 13.61
CA ASN A 55 -10.20 -8.15 14.30
C ASN A 55 -9.07 -7.11 14.40
N LYS A 56 -8.50 -6.98 15.59
CA LYS A 56 -7.37 -6.09 15.87
C LYS A 56 -6.09 -6.85 15.54
N PHE A 57 -5.32 -6.34 14.59
CA PHE A 57 -3.99 -6.88 14.25
C PHE A 57 -2.93 -5.82 14.55
N TYR A 58 -1.73 -6.29 14.89
CA TYR A 58 -0.54 -5.47 14.91
C TYR A 58 0.14 -5.57 13.55
N ALA A 59 0.19 -4.46 12.82
CA ALA A 59 0.99 -4.34 11.61
C ALA A 59 2.36 -3.74 11.92
N PRO A 60 3.41 -4.07 11.15
CA PRO A 60 4.66 -3.33 11.22
C PRO A 60 4.40 -1.84 10.94
N ILE A 61 4.88 -0.95 11.82
CA ILE A 61 4.64 0.50 11.73
C ILE A 61 5.01 1.06 10.35
N TRP A 62 6.09 0.53 9.77
CA TRP A 62 6.58 0.98 8.47
C TRP A 62 5.57 0.76 7.33
N VAL A 63 4.66 -0.22 7.44
CA VAL A 63 3.63 -0.46 6.41
C VAL A 63 2.65 0.71 6.37
N ASP A 64 2.17 1.17 7.53
CA ASP A 64 1.27 2.32 7.63
C ASP A 64 1.96 3.59 7.17
N THR A 65 3.22 3.79 7.57
CA THR A 65 4.04 4.91 7.08
C THR A 65 4.16 4.89 5.57
N LEU A 66 4.45 3.73 4.97
CA LEU A 66 4.57 3.59 3.53
C LEU A 66 3.25 3.92 2.82
N LEU A 67 2.13 3.35 3.27
CA LEU A 67 0.81 3.62 2.69
C LEU A 67 0.43 5.10 2.79
N GLU A 68 0.74 5.75 3.91
CA GLU A 68 0.51 7.18 4.09
C GLU A 68 1.34 8.03 3.14
N ARG A 69 2.64 7.72 3.03
CA ARG A 69 3.59 8.40 2.14
C ARG A 69 3.25 8.19 0.67
N LEU A 70 2.70 7.03 0.30
CA LEU A 70 2.19 6.77 -1.06
C LEU A 70 0.85 7.45 -1.35
N SER A 71 0.12 7.89 -0.31
CA SER A 71 -1.19 8.53 -0.44
C SER A 71 -1.16 10.05 -0.50
N THR A 72 0.00 10.67 -0.25
CA THR A 72 0.15 12.14 -0.19
C THR A 72 1.42 12.60 -0.89
N ASP A 73 1.39 13.81 -1.46
CA ASP A 73 2.56 14.43 -2.10
C ASP A 73 3.41 15.26 -1.12
N GLU A 74 2.96 15.40 0.13
CA GLU A 74 3.63 16.27 1.10
C GLU A 74 5.06 15.81 1.37
N HIS A 75 5.25 14.50 1.42
CA HIS A 75 6.48 13.85 1.87
C HIS A 75 6.82 12.68 0.92
N PRO A 76 7.44 12.92 -0.24
CA PRO A 76 7.78 11.85 -1.19
C PRO A 76 8.93 10.97 -0.66
N LEU A 77 8.96 9.69 -1.04
CA LEU A 77 10.09 8.82 -0.73
C LEU A 77 11.35 9.27 -1.48
N SER A 78 12.46 9.39 -0.76
CA SER A 78 13.80 9.45 -1.36
C SER A 78 14.18 8.10 -1.99
N ASP A 79 15.20 8.09 -2.86
CA ASP A 79 15.69 6.86 -3.48
C ASP A 79 16.17 5.83 -2.43
N GLU A 80 16.81 6.29 -1.37
CA GLU A 80 17.28 5.45 -0.26
C GLU A 80 16.09 4.83 0.49
N GLU A 81 15.08 5.63 0.84
CA GLU A 81 13.85 5.14 1.47
C GLU A 81 13.12 4.16 0.55
N TYR A 82 13.03 4.45 -0.75
CA TYR A 82 12.39 3.56 -1.72
C TYR A 82 13.07 2.18 -1.74
N GLN A 83 14.40 2.13 -1.78
CA GLN A 83 15.12 0.85 -1.75
C GLN A 83 14.98 0.11 -0.41
N ALA A 84 14.93 0.86 0.70
CA ALA A 84 14.68 0.28 2.02
C ALA A 84 13.28 -0.36 2.06
N PHE A 85 12.23 0.38 1.70
CA PHE A 85 10.86 -0.13 1.66
C PHE A 85 10.69 -1.29 0.68
N ARG A 86 11.34 -1.23 -0.48
CA ARG A 86 11.35 -2.34 -1.44
C ARG A 86 11.88 -3.63 -0.80
N THR A 87 12.97 -3.53 -0.05
CA THR A 87 13.59 -4.66 0.66
C THR A 87 12.69 -5.20 1.77
N ASP A 88 12.00 -4.32 2.49
CA ASP A 88 11.08 -4.71 3.54
C ASP A 88 9.81 -5.38 2.96
N VAL A 89 9.27 -4.85 1.86
CA VAL A 89 8.11 -5.43 1.15
C VAL A 89 8.43 -6.79 0.51
N GLU A 90 9.65 -6.99 0.03
CA GLU A 90 10.10 -8.29 -0.48
C GLU A 90 9.89 -9.39 0.57
N LYS A 91 10.22 -9.08 1.83
CA LYS A 91 10.13 -10.00 2.97
C LYS A 91 8.76 -10.02 3.63
N LEU A 92 7.95 -8.98 3.43
CA LEU A 92 6.63 -8.84 4.03
C LEU A 92 5.75 -10.06 3.71
N SER A 93 5.18 -10.61 4.77
CA SER A 93 4.32 -11.78 4.76
C SER A 93 3.14 -11.60 5.72
N ILE A 94 2.16 -12.49 5.63
CA ILE A 94 1.02 -12.48 6.55
C ILE A 94 1.45 -12.71 8.01
N ASN A 95 2.55 -13.44 8.23
CA ASN A 95 3.04 -13.76 9.57
C ASN A 95 3.63 -12.54 10.30
N ASP A 96 3.92 -11.46 9.57
CA ASP A 96 4.36 -10.19 10.14
C ASP A 96 3.20 -9.43 10.80
N TYR A 97 1.96 -9.80 10.48
CA TYR A 97 0.76 -9.30 11.13
C TYR A 97 0.36 -10.21 12.28
N LYS A 98 0.43 -9.70 13.51
CA LYS A 98 0.11 -10.48 14.71
C LYS A 98 -1.31 -10.18 15.16
N ILE A 99 -2.04 -11.18 15.64
CA ILE A 99 -3.31 -10.94 16.35
C ILE A 99 -2.97 -10.11 17.59
N ALA A 100 -3.69 -9.01 17.79
CA ALA A 100 -3.51 -8.16 18.95
C ALA A 100 -4.27 -8.76 20.14
N ASP A 101 -3.69 -9.81 20.75
CA ASP A 101 -4.24 -10.46 21.95
C ASP A 101 -3.94 -9.69 23.24
N ASP A 102 -2.87 -8.89 23.29
CA ASP A 102 -2.53 -7.94 24.37
C ASP A 102 -1.57 -6.84 23.86
N ASP A 103 -1.43 -5.72 24.59
CA ASP A 103 -0.63 -4.55 24.18
C ASP A 103 0.86 -4.89 23.91
N LEU A 104 1.27 -4.81 22.63
CA LEU A 104 2.64 -5.05 22.17
C LEU A 104 3.34 -3.73 21.86
N PHE A 105 4.41 -3.42 22.60
CA PHE A 105 5.28 -2.28 22.33
C PHE A 105 5.89 -2.36 20.92
N GLY A 106 5.80 -1.27 20.15
CA GLY A 106 6.41 -1.15 18.81
C GLY A 106 5.50 -1.50 17.63
N TYR A 107 4.20 -1.71 17.85
CA TYR A 107 3.22 -1.98 16.80
C TYR A 107 2.00 -1.04 16.92
N ILE A 108 1.43 -0.65 15.78
CA ILE A 108 0.18 0.14 15.73
C ILE A 108 -0.99 -0.84 15.52
N PRO A 109 -2.10 -0.70 16.27
CA PRO A 109 -3.27 -1.52 16.04
C PRO A 109 -3.95 -1.13 14.74
N VAL A 110 -4.03 -2.08 13.82
CA VAL A 110 -4.76 -1.97 12.55
C VAL A 110 -5.99 -2.85 12.62
N PHE A 111 -7.15 -2.24 12.39
CA PHE A 111 -8.42 -2.96 12.34
C PHE A 111 -8.65 -3.50 10.93
N THR A 112 -8.50 -4.81 10.76
CA THR A 112 -8.57 -5.44 9.44
C THR A 112 -8.93 -6.91 9.53
N SER A 113 -9.08 -7.58 8.38
CA SER A 113 -9.21 -9.04 8.28
C SER A 113 -7.95 -9.64 7.67
N ILE A 114 -7.82 -10.98 7.72
CA ILE A 114 -6.75 -11.72 7.04
C ILE A 114 -6.76 -11.44 5.53
N GLU A 115 -7.94 -11.34 4.93
CA GLU A 115 -8.10 -10.96 3.53
C GLU A 115 -7.57 -9.54 3.29
N GLY A 116 -7.92 -8.58 4.16
CA GLY A 116 -7.42 -7.21 4.06
C GLY A 116 -5.90 -7.11 4.20
N ILE A 117 -5.29 -7.93 5.07
CA ILE A 117 -3.82 -8.04 5.19
C ILE A 117 -3.22 -8.58 3.88
N THR A 118 -3.82 -9.64 3.34
CA THR A 118 -3.38 -10.26 2.10
C THR A 118 -3.46 -9.28 0.93
N GLU A 119 -4.54 -8.51 0.81
CA GLU A 119 -4.71 -7.46 -0.20
C GLU A 119 -3.59 -6.41 -0.12
N VAL A 120 -3.25 -5.94 1.09
CA VAL A 120 -2.17 -4.96 1.30
C VAL A 120 -0.83 -5.54 0.83
N ILE A 121 -0.50 -6.76 1.27
CA ILE A 121 0.78 -7.40 0.91
C ILE A 121 0.88 -7.58 -0.60
N LEU A 122 -0.15 -8.14 -1.23
CA LEU A 122 -0.15 -8.37 -2.68
C LEU A 122 -0.05 -7.06 -3.47
N SER A 123 -0.76 -6.03 -3.05
CA SER A 123 -0.74 -4.72 -3.73
C SER A 123 0.63 -4.04 -3.62
N LEU A 124 1.26 -4.09 -2.44
CA LEU A 124 2.62 -3.58 -2.26
C LEU A 124 3.64 -4.40 -3.04
N LYS A 125 3.52 -5.74 -3.04
CA LYS A 125 4.42 -6.60 -3.82
C LYS A 125 4.29 -6.33 -5.32
N HIS A 126 3.08 -6.13 -5.82
CA HIS A 126 2.84 -5.76 -7.21
C HIS A 126 3.45 -4.38 -7.53
N TYR A 127 3.25 -3.37 -6.66
CA TYR A 127 3.82 -2.04 -6.83
C TYR A 127 5.36 -2.05 -6.99
N PHE A 128 6.07 -2.86 -6.20
CA PHE A 128 7.52 -2.98 -6.28
C PHE A 128 8.01 -4.00 -7.35
N GLY A 129 7.10 -4.58 -8.13
CA GLY A 129 7.43 -5.49 -9.24
C GLY A 129 7.85 -6.89 -8.82
N PHE A 130 7.35 -7.39 -7.69
CA PHE A 130 7.58 -8.77 -7.22
C PHE A 130 6.52 -9.77 -7.73
N LEU A 131 5.48 -9.29 -8.41
CA LEU A 131 4.38 -10.04 -9.01
C LEU A 131 4.09 -9.48 -10.41
#